data_AF-A0A7G3FJU8-F1
#
_entry.id   AF-A0A7G3FJU8-F1
#
_cell.length_a   1.000
_cell.length_b   1.000
_cell.length_c   1.000
_cell.angle_alpha   90.00
_cell.angle_beta   90.00
_cell.angle_gamma   90.00
#
_symmetry.space_group_name_H-M   'P 1'
#
loop_
_entity.id
_entity.type
_entity.pdbx_description
1 polymer ?
#
loop_
_entity_poly.entity_id
_entity_poly.type
_entity_poly.pdbx_seq_one_letter_code
_entity_poly.pdbx_strand_id
1 'polypeptide(L)'
;MYEHYDQYDLGDTPLVVITGGKKKKPEGDENWSGKALRHHSRQLQKDFLKLSTNSQQVIAKKSGHSIHLDQPELIASVIKNMLMELAKN
;
A
#
# COMPACT_ATOMS: atom_id res chain seq x y z
N MET A 1 12.36 -15.31 11.45
CA MET A 1 12.55 -13.84 11.47
C MET A 1 11.19 -13.15 11.42
N TYR A 2 10.34 -13.31 12.44
CA TYR A 2 9.02 -12.63 12.52
C TYR A 2 8.49 -12.76 13.95
N GLU A 3 8.60 -11.74 14.80
CA GLU A 3 7.98 -11.76 16.15
C GLU A 3 7.49 -10.39 16.68
N HIS A 4 7.23 -9.37 15.85
CA HIS A 4 6.83 -8.04 16.37
C HIS A 4 5.72 -7.32 15.58
N TYR A 5 4.79 -8.03 14.91
CA TYR A 5 3.64 -7.35 14.28
C TYR A 5 2.80 -6.54 15.29
N ASP A 6 2.75 -7.01 16.54
CA ASP A 6 1.97 -6.39 17.61
C ASP A 6 2.65 -5.16 18.24
N GLN A 7 3.88 -4.82 17.83
CA GLN A 7 4.63 -3.68 18.39
C GLN A 7 4.54 -2.40 17.57
N TYR A 8 3.92 -2.44 16.39
CA TYR A 8 3.79 -1.27 15.53
C TYR A 8 2.33 -0.81 15.50
N ASP A 9 1.99 0.08 16.42
CA ASP A 9 0.70 0.78 16.46
C ASP A 9 0.95 2.28 16.26
N LEU A 10 0.31 2.87 15.25
CA LEU A 10 0.34 4.30 14.93
C LEU A 10 -0.85 5.05 15.54
N GLY A 11 -1.74 4.38 16.28
CA GLY A 11 -2.90 4.97 16.92
C GLY A 11 -3.88 5.55 15.91
N ASP A 12 -4.10 6.86 15.96
CA ASP A 12 -4.96 7.62 15.05
C ASP A 12 -4.17 8.40 13.98
N THR A 13 -2.84 8.23 13.91
CA THR A 13 -1.99 8.88 12.91
C THR A 13 -2.48 8.55 11.51
N PRO A 14 -2.82 9.53 10.65
CA PRO A 14 -3.32 9.25 9.31
C PRO A 14 -2.33 8.44 8.47
N LEU A 15 -2.77 7.32 7.92
CA LEU A 15 -1.95 6.40 7.11
C LEU A 15 -2.60 6.15 5.76
N VAL A 16 -1.90 6.48 4.67
CA VAL A 16 -2.34 6.10 3.31
C VAL A 16 -1.33 5.14 2.69
N VAL A 17 -1.81 3.93 2.36
CA VAL A 17 -1.02 2.88 1.69
C VAL A 17 -1.34 2.89 0.20
N ILE A 18 -0.37 3.25 -0.64
CA ILE A 18 -0.53 3.26 -2.10
C ILE A 18 0.06 1.96 -2.68
N THR A 19 -0.80 1.11 -3.22
CA THR A 19 -0.40 -0.22 -3.74
C THR A 19 -0.47 -0.27 -5.26
N GLY A 20 0.58 -0.77 -5.90
CA GLY A 20 0.65 -0.97 -7.35
C GLY A 20 -0.41 -1.94 -7.85
N GLY A 21 -1.20 -1.53 -8.84
CA GLY A 21 -2.27 -2.34 -9.43
C GLY A 21 -1.87 -3.11 -10.69
N LYS A 22 -0.79 -2.68 -11.37
CA LYS A 22 -0.29 -3.26 -12.62
C LYS A 22 1.07 -3.91 -12.37
N LYS A 23 1.10 -5.19 -12.00
CA LYS A 23 2.37 -5.92 -12.02
C LYS A 23 2.68 -6.33 -13.46
N LYS A 24 3.91 -6.06 -13.94
CA LYS A 24 4.53 -6.91 -14.98
C LYS A 24 4.35 -8.36 -14.49
N LYS A 25 4.00 -9.30 -15.39
CA LYS A 25 3.67 -10.69 -15.03
C LYS A 25 4.55 -11.13 -13.86
N PRO A 26 3.99 -11.45 -12.69
CA PRO A 26 4.80 -11.94 -11.59
C PRO A 26 5.41 -13.23 -12.07
N GLU A 27 6.73 -13.23 -12.15
CA GLU A 27 7.50 -14.45 -12.28
C GLU A 27 7.18 -15.26 -11.02
N GLY A 28 6.50 -16.38 -11.23
CA GLY A 28 6.39 -17.40 -10.21
C GLY A 28 7.63 -18.29 -10.26
N ASP A 29 7.88 -19.01 -9.18
CA ASP A 29 8.85 -20.08 -9.15
C ASP A 29 8.13 -21.43 -8.99
N GLU A 30 8.89 -22.50 -8.77
CA GLU A 30 8.36 -23.85 -8.55
C GLU A 30 7.44 -23.95 -7.33
N ASN A 31 7.58 -23.04 -6.35
CA ASN A 31 6.82 -23.04 -5.10
C ASN A 31 5.61 -22.11 -5.14
N TRP A 32 5.66 -21.04 -5.94
CA TRP A 32 4.65 -19.98 -5.95
C TRP A 32 4.24 -19.58 -7.35
N SER A 33 2.97 -19.83 -7.70
CA SER A 33 2.40 -19.25 -8.93
C SER A 33 2.38 -17.72 -8.86
N GLY A 34 2.57 -17.06 -10.01
CA GLY A 34 2.47 -15.60 -10.07
C GLY A 34 1.12 -15.05 -9.59
N LYS A 35 0.02 -15.83 -9.72
CA LYS A 35 -1.29 -15.45 -9.16
C LYS A 35 -1.28 -15.47 -7.64
N ALA A 36 -0.71 -16.51 -7.03
CA ALA A 36 -0.57 -16.62 -5.58
C ALA A 36 0.30 -15.48 -5.03
N LEU A 37 1.43 -15.15 -5.69
CA LEU A 37 2.29 -14.02 -5.30
C LEU A 37 1.54 -12.67 -5.37
N ARG A 38 0.71 -12.45 -6.38
CA ARG A 38 -0.13 -11.24 -6.45
C ARG A 38 -1.13 -11.17 -5.31
N HIS A 39 -1.80 -12.29 -5.04
CA HIS A 39 -2.78 -12.34 -3.97
C HIS A 39 -2.11 -12.07 -2.62
N HIS A 40 -1.04 -12.78 -2.31
CA HIS A 40 -0.29 -12.64 -1.07
C HIS A 40 0.26 -11.22 -0.91
N SER A 41 0.91 -10.67 -1.95
CA SER A 41 1.38 -9.29 -1.94
C SER A 41 0.26 -8.28 -1.70
N ARG A 42 -0.96 -8.51 -2.20
CA ARG A 42 -2.10 -7.64 -1.93
C ARG A 42 -2.57 -7.73 -0.47
N GLN A 43 -2.51 -8.91 0.14
CA GLN A 43 -2.84 -9.08 1.56
C GLN A 43 -1.82 -8.40 2.45
N LEU A 44 -0.52 -8.59 2.19
CA LEU A 44 0.54 -7.90 2.94
C LEU A 44 0.37 -6.37 2.91
N GLN A 45 -0.06 -5.83 1.77
CA GLN A 45 -0.32 -4.39 1.64
C GLN A 45 -1.57 -3.95 2.41
N LYS A 46 -2.57 -4.82 2.54
CA LYS A 46 -3.76 -4.58 3.38
C LYS A 46 -3.43 -4.66 4.87
N ASP A 47 -2.48 -5.51 5.27
CA ASP A 47 -2.12 -5.66 6.68
C ASP A 47 -1.57 -4.36 7.28
N PHE A 48 -0.94 -3.49 6.47
CA PHE A 48 -0.55 -2.15 6.91
C PHE A 48 -1.72 -1.28 7.38
N LEU A 49 -2.95 -1.54 6.93
CA LEU A 49 -4.14 -0.79 7.40
C LEU A 49 -4.45 -1.07 8.87
N LYS A 50 -3.92 -2.15 9.45
CA LYS A 50 -4.09 -2.46 10.87
C LYS A 50 -3.19 -1.62 11.77
N LEU A 51 -2.19 -0.93 11.21
CA LEU A 51 -1.26 -0.11 11.99
C LEU A 51 -1.89 1.20 12.47
N SER A 52 -2.99 1.67 11.88
CA SER A 52 -3.65 2.92 12.26
C SER A 52 -5.17 2.77 12.18
N THR A 53 -5.87 3.33 13.15
CA THR A 53 -7.33 3.45 13.15
C THR A 53 -7.84 4.44 12.10
N ASN A 54 -6.96 5.31 11.58
CA ASN A 54 -7.22 6.25 10.50
C ASN A 54 -6.38 5.88 9.27
N SER A 55 -6.70 4.75 8.65
CA SER A 55 -5.95 4.22 7.51
C SER A 55 -6.79 4.06 6.23
N GLN A 56 -6.15 4.25 5.08
CA GLN A 56 -6.75 4.06 3.76
C GLN A 56 -5.78 3.36 2.80
N GLN A 57 -6.32 2.48 1.94
CA GLN A 57 -5.57 1.91 0.82
C GLN A 57 -6.00 2.52 -0.51
N VAL A 58 -5.04 2.93 -1.33
CA VAL A 58 -5.25 3.41 -2.70
C VAL A 58 -4.58 2.45 -3.69
N ILE A 59 -5.33 1.97 -4.69
CA ILE A 59 -4.78 1.09 -5.73
C ILE A 59 -4.37 1.90 -6.96
N ALA A 60 -3.07 1.97 -7.19
CA ALA A 60 -2.46 2.59 -8.36
C ALA A 60 -2.62 1.68 -9.59
N LYS A 61 -3.82 1.65 -10.18
CA LYS A 61 -4.22 0.70 -11.25
C LYS A 61 -3.30 0.67 -12.46
N LYS A 62 -2.59 1.77 -12.77
CA LYS A 62 -1.71 1.89 -13.94
C LYS A 62 -0.22 1.68 -13.62
N SER A 63 0.14 1.48 -12.36
CA SER A 63 1.55 1.38 -11.91
C SER A 63 1.92 0.01 -11.37
N GLY A 64 3.19 -0.35 -11.53
CA GLY A 64 3.81 -1.51 -10.91
C GLY A 64 4.44 -1.19 -9.56
N HIS A 65 5.71 -1.57 -9.40
CA HIS A 65 6.45 -1.32 -8.16
C HIS A 65 6.80 0.17 -8.00
N SER A 66 7.24 0.82 -9.08
CA SER A 66 7.69 2.21 -9.07
C SER A 66 6.54 3.20 -9.29
N ILE A 67 5.57 3.21 -8.38
CA ILE A 67 4.35 4.03 -8.49
C ILE A 67 4.66 5.52 -8.64
N HIS A 68 5.68 6.01 -7.95
CA HIS A 68 6.10 7.41 -8.01
C HIS A 68 6.66 7.84 -9.38
N LEU A 69 7.13 6.89 -10.19
CA LEU A 69 7.56 7.14 -11.58
C LEU A 69 6.39 6.95 -12.55
N ASP A 70 5.57 5.93 -12.33
CA ASP A 70 4.49 5.53 -13.23
C ASP A 70 3.25 6.43 -13.13
N GLN A 71 2.94 6.93 -11.92
CA GLN A 71 1.79 7.80 -11.61
C GLN A 71 2.16 8.85 -10.55
N PRO A 72 3.09 9.78 -10.85
CA PRO A 72 3.51 10.84 -9.92
C PRO A 72 2.35 11.74 -9.48
N GLU A 73 1.36 11.97 -10.36
CA GLU A 73 0.19 12.79 -10.05
C GLU A 73 -0.68 12.16 -8.97
N LEU A 74 -0.78 10.82 -8.96
CA LEU A 74 -1.50 10.09 -7.92
C LEU A 74 -0.83 10.33 -6.55
N ILE A 75 0.51 10.22 -6.49
CA ILE A 75 1.27 10.48 -5.26
C ILE A 75 1.02 11.92 -4.78
N ALA A 76 1.18 12.91 -5.67
CA ALA A 76 0.96 14.30 -5.33
C ALA A 76 -0.48 14.58 -4.84
N SER A 77 -1.49 13.95 -5.47
CA SER A 77 -2.89 14.10 -5.07
C SER A 77 -3.16 13.52 -3.69
N VAL A 78 -2.60 12.36 -3.37
CA VAL A 78 -2.75 11.74 -2.04
C VAL A 78 -2.13 12.61 -0.97
N ILE A 79 -0.91 13.11 -1.18
CA ILE A 79 -0.23 14.02 -0.24
C ILE A 79 -1.06 15.29 -0.02
N LYS A 80 -1.54 15.92 -1.09
CA LYS A 80 -2.39 17.12 -1.00
C LYS A 80 -3.67 16.87 -0.21
N ASN A 81 -4.35 15.75 -0.47
CA ASN A 81 -5.57 15.39 0.25
C ASN A 81 -5.29 15.16 1.73
N MET A 82 -4.20 14.46 2.08
CA MET A 82 -3.81 14.27 3.48
C MET A 82 -3.58 15.60 4.20
N LEU A 83 -2.87 16.55 3.56
CA LEU A 83 -2.65 17.89 4.13
C LEU A 83 -3.96 18.66 4.31
N MET A 84 -4.90 18.54 3.36
CA MET A 84 -6.21 19.19 3.47
C MET A 84 -7.06 18.61 4.60
N GLU A 85 -7.07 17.29 4.78
CA GLU A 85 -7.81 16.65 5.88
C GLU A 85 -7.21 17.01 7.24
N LEU A 86 -5.88 17.06 7.35
CA LEU A 86 -5.19 17.51 8.56
C LEU A 86 -5.45 18.99 8.90
N ALA A 87 -5.67 19.85 7.90
CA ALA A 87 -5.94 21.26 8.11
C ALA A 87 -7.41 21.57 8.49
N LYS A 88 -8.32 20.59 8.38
CA LYS A 88 -9.73 20.72 8.77
C LYS A 88 -9.99 20.36 10.23
N ASN A 89 -9.05 19.65 10.86
CA ASN A 89 -9.07 19.24 12.26
C ASN A 89 -8.31 20.24 13.14
#